data_AF-A0A2R4A3L9-F1
#
_entry.id   AF-A0A2R4A3L9-F1
#
_cell.length_a   1.000
_cell.length_b   1.000
_cell.length_c   1.000
_cell.angle_alpha   90.00
_cell.angle_beta   90.00
_cell.angle_gamma   90.00
#
_symmetry.space_group_name_H-M   'P 1'
#
loop_
_entity.id
_entity.type
_entity.pdbx_description
1 polymer ?
#
loop_
_entity_poly.entity_id
_entity_poly.type
_entity_poly.pdbx_seq_one_letter_code
_entity_poly.pdbx_strand_id
1 'polypeptide(L)'
;MIGLQMINQKYQPRHVGLYCNLKPWDIITKFSQKLIGFLNYYYGYLTYPSDLGTYYYILRYSCLKTLSYRMKISISRIQKIYGDKMYMKKTIRMINSKIGTYTVKETYVKFPRYLKARDAISKRLAVEKENERGKNICPKSYGENYSHSDGSTVSNKYKS
;
A
#
# COMPACT_ATOMS: atom_id res chain seq x y z
N MET A 1 -17.55 5.66 -4.21
CA MET A 1 -16.48 5.29 -5.18
C MET A 1 -15.42 6.40 -5.26
N ILE A 2 -14.19 6.15 -4.79
CA ILE A 2 -13.11 7.17 -4.62
C ILE A 2 -12.17 7.28 -5.87
N GLY A 3 -12.51 6.64 -6.99
CA GLY A 3 -11.68 6.58 -8.20
C GLY A 3 -11.98 7.63 -9.30
N LEU A 4 -13.21 8.16 -9.35
CA LEU A 4 -13.75 8.85 -10.53
C LEU A 4 -13.19 10.25 -10.81
N GLN A 5 -12.45 10.86 -9.88
CA GLN A 5 -11.95 12.24 -10.07
C GLN A 5 -10.54 12.32 -10.70
N MET A 6 -9.84 11.20 -10.84
CA MET A 6 -8.44 11.15 -11.32
C MET A 6 -8.33 10.81 -12.81
N ILE A 7 -9.43 10.44 -13.45
CA ILE A 7 -9.46 9.93 -14.81
C ILE A 7 -10.50 10.72 -15.60
N ASN A 8 -10.21 11.08 -16.84
CA ASN A 8 -11.17 11.69 -17.75
C ASN A 8 -12.00 10.62 -18.47
N GLN A 9 -13.08 11.01 -19.17
CA GLN A 9 -13.89 10.13 -20.03
C GLN A 9 -13.05 9.33 -21.05
N LYS A 10 -11.88 9.86 -21.46
CA LYS A 10 -10.92 9.19 -22.34
C LYS A 10 -9.93 8.25 -21.62
N TYR A 11 -10.20 7.86 -20.37
CA TYR A 11 -9.30 7.08 -19.53
C TYR A 11 -7.91 7.71 -19.27
N GLN A 12 -7.80 9.03 -19.44
CA GLN A 12 -6.54 9.76 -19.26
C GLN A 12 -6.42 10.31 -17.84
N PRO A 13 -5.21 10.31 -17.25
CA PRO A 13 -4.97 10.91 -15.94
C PRO A 13 -5.33 12.40 -15.92
N ARG A 14 -5.97 12.86 -14.84
CA ARG A 14 -6.39 14.25 -14.61
C ARG A 14 -5.79 14.77 -13.31
N HIS A 15 -5.58 16.09 -13.22
CA HIS A 15 -5.23 16.71 -11.94
C HIS A 15 -6.42 16.59 -10.96
N VAL A 16 -6.10 16.51 -9.67
CA VAL A 16 -7.12 16.42 -8.61
C VAL A 16 -7.27 17.79 -7.96
N GLY A 17 -8.37 18.47 -8.25
CA GLY A 17 -8.65 19.83 -7.76
C GLY A 17 -8.53 19.98 -6.24
N LEU A 18 -9.02 18.98 -5.49
CA LEU A 18 -8.95 18.96 -4.02
C LEU A 18 -7.51 19.02 -3.48
N TYR A 19 -6.54 18.52 -4.23
CA TYR A 19 -5.14 18.49 -3.81
C TYR A 19 -4.34 19.71 -4.27
N CYS A 20 -4.88 20.52 -5.19
CA CYS A 20 -4.20 21.71 -5.69
C CYS A 20 -3.88 22.70 -4.56
N ASN A 21 -4.74 22.80 -3.54
CA ASN A 21 -4.59 23.74 -2.44
C ASN A 21 -3.62 23.29 -1.33
N LEU A 22 -3.06 22.07 -1.39
CA LEU A 22 -2.23 21.50 -0.30
C LEU A 22 -0.83 22.14 -0.22
N LYS A 23 0.24 21.44 0.15
CA LYS A 23 1.62 21.86 -0.15
C LYS A 23 2.23 20.86 -1.14
N PRO A 24 3.24 21.22 -1.95
CA PRO A 24 3.78 20.31 -2.96
C PRO A 24 4.16 18.92 -2.38
N TRP A 25 4.77 18.90 -1.20
CA TRP A 25 5.17 17.66 -0.52
C TRP A 25 3.97 16.89 0.05
N ASP A 26 2.91 17.59 0.46
CA ASP A 26 1.68 16.96 0.97
C ASP A 26 0.88 16.34 -0.17
N ILE A 27 0.92 16.91 -1.38
CA ILE A 27 0.34 16.30 -2.59
C ILE A 27 1.00 14.94 -2.82
N ILE A 28 2.34 14.89 -2.90
CA ILE A 28 3.07 13.64 -3.10
C ILE A 28 2.73 12.65 -1.99
N THR A 29 2.71 13.09 -0.73
CA THR A 29 2.39 12.23 0.42
C THR A 29 1.00 11.60 0.29
N LYS A 30 -0.03 12.38 -0.06
CA LYS A 30 -1.41 11.89 -0.21
C LYS A 30 -1.53 10.88 -1.35
N PHE A 31 -0.92 11.15 -2.50
CA PHE A 31 -0.93 10.20 -3.61
C PHE A 31 -0.15 8.91 -3.28
N SER A 32 0.98 9.02 -2.58
CA SER A 32 1.75 7.86 -2.10
C SER A 32 0.95 7.00 -1.13
N GLN A 33 0.26 7.62 -0.17
CA GLN A 33 -0.62 6.91 0.76
C GLN A 33 -1.76 6.19 0.03
N LYS A 34 -2.38 6.84 -0.96
CA LYS A 34 -3.45 6.24 -1.78
C LYS A 34 -2.93 5.05 -2.59
N LEU A 35 -1.74 5.16 -3.18
CA LEU A 35 -1.10 4.06 -3.89
C LEU A 35 -0.85 2.88 -2.95
N ILE A 36 -0.20 3.11 -1.81
CA ILE A 36 0.11 2.04 -0.84
C ILE A 36 -1.18 1.38 -0.34
N GLY A 37 -2.20 2.16 0.02
CA GLY A 37 -3.48 1.62 0.48
C GLY A 37 -4.16 0.76 -0.58
N PHE A 38 -4.16 1.21 -1.84
CA PHE A 38 -4.73 0.43 -2.94
C PHE A 38 -3.98 -0.87 -3.18
N LEU A 39 -2.64 -0.80 -3.23
CA LEU A 39 -1.81 -1.98 -3.44
C LEU A 39 -1.98 -2.99 -2.30
N ASN A 40 -2.01 -2.54 -1.05
CA ASN A 40 -2.23 -3.41 0.11
C ASN A 40 -3.59 -4.11 0.04
N TYR A 41 -4.62 -3.42 -0.43
CA TYR A 41 -5.97 -3.97 -0.47
C TYR A 41 -6.17 -4.97 -1.62
N TYR A 42 -5.77 -4.62 -2.84
CA TYR A 42 -6.11 -5.41 -4.03
C TYR A 42 -5.07 -6.47 -4.39
N TYR A 43 -3.86 -6.44 -3.85
CA TYR A 43 -2.78 -7.34 -4.26
C TYR A 43 -3.10 -8.83 -4.07
N GLY A 44 -3.80 -9.20 -2.99
CA GLY A 44 -4.19 -10.60 -2.73
C GLY A 44 -5.34 -11.11 -3.62
N TYR A 45 -6.04 -10.21 -4.30
CA TYR A 45 -7.26 -10.50 -5.06
C TYR A 45 -7.10 -10.31 -6.57
N LEU A 46 -5.94 -9.85 -7.03
CA LEU A 46 -5.73 -9.55 -8.44
C LEU A 46 -5.23 -10.78 -9.19
N THR A 47 -5.99 -11.13 -10.23
CA THR A 47 -5.65 -12.21 -11.18
C THR A 47 -4.46 -11.83 -12.06
N TYR A 48 -4.34 -10.55 -12.46
CA TYR A 48 -3.31 -10.08 -13.39
C TYR A 48 -2.49 -8.90 -12.84
N PRO A 49 -1.14 -8.97 -12.91
CA PRO A 49 -0.27 -7.89 -12.45
C PRO A 49 -0.27 -6.65 -13.34
N SER A 50 -0.80 -6.75 -14.57
CA SER A 50 -0.95 -5.64 -15.53
C SER A 50 -1.90 -4.56 -15.03
N ASP A 51 -2.99 -4.93 -14.37
CA ASP A 51 -4.03 -4.00 -13.91
C ASP A 51 -3.49 -3.06 -12.83
N LEU A 52 -2.60 -3.61 -12.00
CA LEU A 52 -1.89 -2.90 -10.96
C LEU A 52 -0.91 -1.86 -11.54
N GLY A 53 -0.31 -2.17 -12.70
CA GLY A 53 0.54 -1.26 -13.46
C GLY A 53 -0.24 -0.08 -14.04
N THR A 54 -1.44 -0.34 -14.59
CA THR A 54 -2.35 0.70 -15.10
C THR A 54 -2.77 1.66 -13.98
N TYR A 55 -3.13 1.13 -12.81
CA TYR A 55 -3.49 1.96 -11.67
C TYR A 55 -2.32 2.82 -11.17
N TYR A 56 -1.12 2.24 -11.10
CA TYR A 56 0.10 2.98 -10.77
C TYR A 56 0.35 4.13 -11.75
N TYR A 57 0.21 3.88 -13.05
CA TYR A 57 0.35 4.89 -14.09
C TYR A 57 -0.63 6.05 -13.86
N ILE A 58 -1.91 5.74 -13.64
CA ILE A 58 -2.96 6.74 -13.40
C ILE A 58 -2.62 7.61 -12.19
N LEU A 59 -2.28 7.02 -11.05
CA LEU A 59 -1.96 7.78 -9.84
C LEU A 59 -0.71 8.65 -10.01
N ARG A 60 0.35 8.10 -10.62
CA ARG A 60 1.61 8.82 -10.83
C ARG A 60 1.41 10.05 -11.71
N TYR A 61 0.73 9.89 -12.85
CA TYR A 61 0.49 11.00 -13.77
C TYR A 61 -0.55 11.99 -13.24
N SER A 62 -1.53 11.54 -12.46
CA SER A 62 -2.46 12.44 -11.75
C SER A 62 -1.73 13.29 -10.71
N CYS A 63 -0.76 12.72 -9.99
CA CYS A 63 0.12 13.46 -9.07
C CYS A 63 0.94 14.53 -9.81
N LEU A 64 1.59 14.14 -10.91
CA LEU A 64 2.35 15.06 -11.77
C LEU A 64 1.49 16.20 -12.30
N LYS A 65 0.29 15.90 -12.81
CA LYS A 65 -0.67 16.92 -13.30
C LYS A 65 -1.15 17.85 -12.20
N THR A 66 -1.33 17.34 -10.99
CA THR A 66 -1.74 18.15 -9.83
C THR A 66 -0.61 19.10 -9.42
N LEU A 67 0.64 18.62 -9.40
CA LEU A 67 1.81 19.46 -9.15
C LEU A 67 2.02 20.51 -10.25
N SER A 68 1.87 20.13 -11.52
CA SER A 68 2.04 21.06 -12.65
C SER A 68 1.04 22.20 -12.60
N TYR A 69 -0.23 21.85 -12.31
CA TYR A 69 -1.30 22.84 -12.17
C TYR A 69 -1.03 23.79 -11.00
N ARG A 70 -0.65 23.26 -9.84
CA ARG A 70 -0.36 24.05 -8.65
C ARG A 70 0.83 25.00 -8.84
N MET A 71 1.95 24.45 -9.33
CA MET A 71 3.21 25.19 -9.45
C MET A 71 3.28 26.03 -10.73
N LYS A 72 2.27 25.97 -11.60
CA LYS A 72 2.21 26.65 -12.90
C LYS A 72 3.44 26.35 -13.78
N ILE A 73 3.88 25.09 -13.79
CA ILE A 73 5.02 24.62 -14.59
C ILE A 73 4.65 23.35 -15.34
N SER A 74 5.34 23.06 -16.45
CA SER A 74 5.09 21.83 -17.22
C SER A 74 5.50 20.56 -16.45
N ILE A 75 4.88 19.44 -16.77
CA ILE A 75 5.22 18.12 -16.21
C ILE A 75 6.69 17.79 -16.47
N SER A 76 7.19 18.08 -17.68
CA SER A 76 8.60 17.87 -18.02
C SER A 76 9.53 18.69 -17.13
N ARG A 77 9.16 19.93 -16.78
CA ARG A 77 9.94 20.76 -15.85
C ARG A 77 9.92 20.20 -14.44
N ILE A 78 8.78 19.67 -13.97
CA ILE A 78 8.68 18.96 -12.67
C ILE A 78 9.61 17.76 -12.64
N GLN A 79 9.60 16.94 -13.69
CA GLN A 79 10.47 15.76 -13.78
C GLN A 79 11.95 16.14 -13.83
N LYS A 80 12.30 17.26 -14.48
CA LYS A 80 13.69 17.79 -14.44
C LYS A 80 14.10 18.26 -13.05
N ILE A 81 13.20 18.93 -12.31
CA ILE A 81 13.50 19.46 -10.97
C ILE A 81 13.58 18.35 -9.91
N TYR A 82 12.63 17.42 -9.91
CA TYR A 82 12.46 16.43 -8.83
C TYR A 82 12.92 15.01 -9.22
N GLY A 83 13.34 14.82 -10.47
CA GLY A 83 13.74 13.53 -11.03
C GLY A 83 12.60 12.53 -11.19
N ASP A 84 12.93 11.34 -11.71
CA ASP A 84 11.98 10.23 -11.94
C ASP A 84 11.30 9.74 -10.64
N LYS A 85 11.96 9.94 -9.50
CA LYS A 85 11.48 9.49 -8.19
C LYS A 85 10.67 10.57 -7.44
N MET A 86 10.50 11.75 -8.04
CA MET A 86 9.77 12.89 -7.47
C MET A 86 10.20 13.17 -6.03
N TYR A 87 11.51 13.35 -5.82
CA TYR A 87 12.06 13.63 -4.50
C TYR A 87 11.81 15.09 -4.14
N MET A 88 11.18 15.32 -3.01
CA MET A 88 10.85 16.66 -2.54
C MET A 88 11.22 16.85 -1.08
N LYS A 89 11.90 17.97 -0.81
CA LYS A 89 12.26 18.38 0.54
C LYS A 89 11.01 18.88 1.29
N LYS A 90 10.81 18.36 2.51
CA LYS A 90 9.76 18.73 3.45
C LYS A 90 10.40 19.23 4.74
N THR A 91 10.22 20.52 5.02
CA THR A 91 10.68 21.13 6.27
C THR A 91 9.55 21.07 7.29
N ILE A 92 9.81 20.41 8.42
CA ILE A 92 8.88 20.26 9.54
C ILE A 92 9.37 21.16 10.67
N ARG A 93 8.52 22.05 11.15
CA ARG A 93 8.77 22.84 12.35
C ARG A 93 8.08 22.13 13.52
N MET A 94 8.84 21.76 14.54
CA MET A 94 8.34 21.14 15.75
C MET A 94 8.37 22.17 16.86
N ILE A 95 7.24 22.35 17.55
CA ILE A 95 7.12 23.25 18.69
C ILE A 95 7.49 22.44 19.93
N ASN A 96 8.43 22.94 20.73
CA ASN A 96 8.70 22.38 22.05
C ASN A 96 7.93 23.18 23.10
N SER A 97 6.74 22.70 23.48
CA SER A 97 5.80 23.41 24.36
C SER A 97 6.34 23.72 25.75
N LYS A 98 7.43 23.07 26.18
CA LYS A 98 8.06 23.31 27.49
C LYS A 98 9.06 24.46 27.49
N ILE A 99 9.68 24.75 26.34
CA ILE A 99 10.83 25.68 26.23
C ILE A 99 10.45 26.89 25.35
N GLY A 100 9.31 26.86 24.67
CA GLY A 100 8.89 27.92 23.75
C GLY A 100 9.75 28.02 22.47
N THR A 101 10.59 27.01 22.22
CA THR A 101 11.52 26.97 21.09
C THR A 101 11.00 26.09 19.96
N TYR A 102 11.43 26.39 18.74
CA TYR A 102 11.09 25.63 17.54
C TYR A 102 12.32 24.88 17.06
N THR A 103 12.20 23.57 16.84
CA THR A 103 13.21 22.80 16.11
C THR A 103 12.78 22.62 14.67
N VAL A 104 13.71 22.86 13.74
CA VAL A 104 13.48 22.67 12.31
C VAL A 104 14.09 21.35 11.89
N LYS A 105 13.27 20.41 11.43
CA LYS A 105 13.72 19.13 10.90
C LYS A 105 13.45 19.07 9.40
N GLU A 106 14.49 18.77 8.64
CA GLU A 106 14.38 18.55 7.21
C GLU A 106 14.15 17.06 6.94
N THR A 107 13.13 16.76 6.14
CA THR A 107 12.77 15.41 5.72
C THR A 107 12.56 15.37 4.22
N TYR A 108 12.55 14.18 3.61
CA TYR A 108 12.34 14.03 2.18
C TYR A 108 11.14 13.14 1.90
N VAL A 109 10.27 13.60 1.01
CA VAL A 109 9.12 12.85 0.51
C VAL A 109 9.45 12.35 -0.89
N LYS A 110 9.07 11.12 -1.20
CA LYS A 110 9.22 10.52 -2.53
C LYS A 110 7.95 9.81 -2.94
N PHE A 111 7.69 9.78 -4.25
CA PHE A 111 6.65 8.92 -4.79
C PHE A 111 7.19 7.47 -4.91
N PRO A 112 6.50 6.45 -4.40
CA PRO A 112 6.95 5.06 -4.49
C PRO A 112 7.14 4.65 -5.95
N ARG A 113 8.21 3.88 -6.23
CA ARG A 113 8.34 3.19 -7.52
C ARG A 113 7.46 1.94 -7.49
N TYR A 114 6.78 1.63 -8.57
CA TYR A 114 5.91 0.44 -8.66
C TYR A 114 6.58 -0.85 -8.16
N LEU A 115 7.77 -1.18 -8.69
CA LEU A 115 8.56 -2.33 -8.25
C LEU A 115 8.87 -2.30 -6.75
N LYS A 116 9.31 -1.14 -6.22
CA LYS A 116 9.60 -1.00 -4.79
C LYS A 116 8.35 -1.06 -3.92
N ALA A 117 7.20 -0.64 -4.42
CA ALA A 117 5.93 -0.74 -3.72
C ALA A 117 5.48 -2.20 -3.65
N ARG A 118 5.61 -2.95 -4.75
CA ARG A 118 5.44 -4.41 -4.78
C ARG A 118 6.40 -5.11 -3.81
N ASP A 119 7.69 -4.83 -3.90
CA ASP A 119 8.72 -5.45 -3.06
C ASP A 119 8.54 -5.12 -1.57
N ALA A 120 8.17 -3.88 -1.23
CA ALA A 120 7.91 -3.47 0.15
C ALA A 120 6.69 -4.20 0.73
N ILE A 121 5.69 -4.49 -0.09
CA ILE A 121 4.51 -5.26 0.30
C ILE A 121 4.87 -6.74 0.43
N SER A 122 5.66 -7.31 -0.49
CA SER A 122 6.17 -8.69 -0.38
C SER A 122 6.98 -8.89 0.90
N LYS A 123 7.83 -7.91 1.25
CA LYS A 123 8.57 -7.93 2.52
C LYS A 123 7.63 -7.83 3.73
N ARG A 124 6.61 -6.98 3.68
CA ARG A 124 5.61 -6.87 4.75
C ARG A 124 4.83 -8.17 4.93
N LEU A 125 4.40 -8.82 3.85
CA LEU A 125 3.71 -10.11 3.88
C LEU A 125 4.61 -11.23 4.40
N ALA A 126 5.91 -11.22 4.07
CA ALA A 126 6.87 -12.16 4.64
C ALA A 126 6.96 -12.01 6.17
N VAL A 127 7.01 -10.77 6.65
CA VAL A 127 6.98 -10.46 8.09
C VAL A 127 5.65 -10.84 8.74
N GLU A 128 4.51 -10.60 8.10
CA GLU A 128 3.20 -11.01 8.60
C GLU A 128 3.09 -12.54 8.70
N LYS A 129 3.56 -13.28 7.69
CA LYS A 129 3.66 -14.75 7.73
C LYS A 129 4.62 -15.26 8.81
N GLU A 130 5.74 -14.58 9.03
CA GLU A 130 6.69 -14.91 10.10
C GLU A 130 6.10 -14.63 11.49
N ASN A 131 5.33 -13.54 11.65
CA ASN A 131 4.62 -13.22 12.89
C ASN A 131 3.49 -14.21 13.19
N GLU A 132 2.79 -14.71 12.18
CA GLU A 132 1.82 -15.80 12.32
C GLU A 132 2.50 -17.12 12.69
N ARG A 133 3.67 -17.42 12.14
CA ARG A 133 4.48 -18.60 12.52
C ARG A 133 5.05 -18.48 13.93
N GLY A 134 5.44 -17.28 14.36
CA GLY A 134 5.97 -17.01 15.70
C GLY A 134 4.92 -17.08 16.83
N LYS A 135 3.63 -17.02 16.50
CA LYS A 135 2.53 -17.27 17.44
C LYS A 135 2.16 -18.76 17.58
N ASN A 136 2.74 -19.63 16.77
CA ASN A 136 2.43 -21.07 16.73
C ASN A 136 3.53 -21.93 17.37
N ILE A 137 3.88 -21.61 18.63
CA ILE A 137 4.55 -22.51 19.58
C ILE A 137 3.62 -22.61 20.82
N CYS A 138 2.47 -23.31 20.68
CA CYS A 138 2.11 -24.65 21.20
C CYS A 138 1.98 -24.81 22.73
N PRO A 139 0.88 -25.41 23.23
CA PRO A 139 0.89 -26.86 23.45
C PRO A 139 -0.37 -27.63 22.97
N LYS A 140 -0.21 -28.96 22.98
CA LYS A 140 -1.00 -30.04 22.36
C LYS A 140 -2.49 -30.16 22.77
N SER A 141 -3.18 -30.92 21.89
CA SER A 141 -4.22 -31.94 22.18
C SER A 141 -5.67 -31.46 22.25
N TYR A 142 -6.49 -31.83 21.25
CA TYR A 142 -7.71 -32.64 21.44
C TYR A 142 -8.19 -33.21 20.09
N GLY A 143 -8.34 -34.53 20.04
CA GLY A 143 -9.43 -35.20 19.31
C GLY A 143 -9.28 -35.38 17.80
N GLU A 144 -8.75 -36.52 17.42
CA GLU A 144 -9.01 -37.22 16.16
C GLU A 144 -10.51 -37.32 15.88
N ASN A 145 -10.93 -37.20 14.62
CA ASN A 145 -12.14 -37.87 14.14
C ASN A 145 -11.86 -38.43 12.76
N TYR A 146 -11.31 -39.65 12.79
CA TYR A 146 -11.39 -40.60 11.70
C TYR A 146 -12.87 -40.93 11.45
N SER A 147 -13.22 -40.97 10.17
CA SER A 147 -14.36 -41.67 9.61
C SER A 147 -14.52 -43.06 10.23
N HIS A 148 -15.67 -43.29 10.87
CA HIS A 148 -16.09 -44.58 11.39
C HIS A 148 -16.47 -45.46 10.18
N SER A 149 -15.55 -46.29 9.72
CA SER A 149 -15.86 -47.50 8.95
C SER A 149 -15.97 -48.65 9.94
N ASP A 150 -17.17 -49.21 9.97
CA ASP A 150 -17.64 -50.41 10.65
C ASP A 150 -16.56 -51.40 11.08
N GLY A 151 -16.54 -51.66 12.39
CA GLY A 151 -15.74 -52.73 12.96
C GLY A 151 -16.40 -54.10 12.75
N SER A 152 -15.56 -55.11 12.52
CA SER A 152 -15.71 -56.42 13.16
C SER A 152 -14.59 -57.36 12.76
N THR A 153 -13.76 -57.77 13.73
CA THR A 153 -13.21 -59.14 13.69
C THR A 153 -13.26 -59.77 15.09
N VAL A 154 -13.77 -60.99 15.09
CA VAL A 154 -13.58 -62.09 16.05
C VAL A 154 -14.66 -62.31 17.12
N SER A 155 -15.39 -63.40 16.85
CA SER A 155 -16.17 -64.32 17.67
C SER A 155 -16.00 -64.32 19.20
N ASN A 156 -17.12 -64.56 19.89
CA ASN A 156 -17.21 -65.75 20.77
C ASN A 156 -18.66 -66.22 20.95
N LYS A 157 -18.87 -67.52 20.71
CA LYS A 157 -20.11 -68.27 20.94
C LYS A 157 -20.26 -68.59 22.42
N TYR A 158 -21.43 -68.34 23.01
CA TYR A 158 -21.99 -69.19 24.07
C TYR A 158 -23.49 -69.45 23.83
N LYS A 159 -23.89 -70.67 24.20
CA LYS A 159 -24.98 -71.55 23.72
C LYS A 159 -26.41 -71.18 24.15
N SER A 160 -27.37 -71.79 23.43
CA SER A 160 -28.71 -72.20 23.90
C SER A 160 -28.71 -72.99 25.20
#